data_AF-A0A0L7LEQ6-F1
#
_entry.id   AF-A0A0L7LEQ6-F1
#
_cell.length_a   1.000
_cell.length_b   1.000
_cell.length_c   1.000
_cell.angle_alpha   90.00
_cell.angle_beta   90.00
_cell.angle_gamma   90.00
#
_symmetry.space_group_name_H-M   'P 1'
#
loop_
_entity.id
_entity.type
_entity.pdbx_description
1 polymer ?
#
loop_
_entity_poly.entity_id
_entity_poly.type
_entity_poly.pdbx_seq_one_letter_code
_entity_poly.pdbx_strand_id
1 'polypeptide(L)'
;MIDLRHLKVGLFNSGSLNTGQDEFTVAMDELNPDIMAINETWLRAGEDDKAPKLPGYRMLYLPRPKHIKKGRGGGVGFYVRKGINARICPHPDVPTVEQM
;
A
#
# COMPACT_ATOMS: atom_id res chain seq x y z
N MET A 1 -7.52 20.56 -4.17
CA MET A 1 -7.06 20.62 -5.58
C MET A 1 -5.81 19.78 -5.69
N ILE A 2 -5.70 18.96 -6.73
CA ILE A 2 -4.45 18.24 -7.03
C ILE A 2 -3.49 19.28 -7.64
N ASP A 3 -2.29 19.42 -7.10
CA ASP A 3 -1.24 20.20 -7.76
C ASP A 3 -0.75 19.38 -8.96
N LEU A 4 -1.07 19.84 -10.17
CA LEU A 4 -0.72 19.11 -11.39
C LEU A 4 0.77 19.24 -11.75
N ARG A 5 1.54 20.04 -11.01
CA ARG A 5 2.96 20.28 -11.32
C ARG A 5 3.89 19.21 -10.78
N HIS A 6 3.51 18.53 -9.69
CA HIS A 6 4.37 17.55 -9.04
C HIS A 6 3.55 16.39 -8.49
N LEU A 7 4.11 15.17 -8.56
CA LEU A 7 3.54 13.98 -7.92
C LEU A 7 4.24 13.75 -6.58
N LYS A 8 3.50 13.78 -5.47
CA LYS A 8 4.07 13.48 -4.14
C LYS A 8 3.94 12.00 -3.82
N VAL A 9 5.07 11.30 -3.71
CA VAL A 9 5.12 9.87 -3.41
C VAL A 9 5.73 9.64 -2.02
N GLY A 10 5.02 8.93 -1.16
CA GLY A 10 5.52 8.44 0.13
C GLY A 10 5.85 6.95 0.05
N LEU A 11 6.87 6.53 0.80
CA LEU A 11 7.27 5.14 0.98
C LEU A 11 7.24 4.83 2.47
N PHE A 12 6.44 3.85 2.86
CA PHE A 12 6.22 3.54 4.27
C PHE A 12 6.23 2.02 4.49
N ASN A 13 6.93 1.57 5.52
CA ASN A 13 6.83 0.20 6.00
C ASN A 13 5.95 0.22 7.25
N SER A 14 4.74 -0.35 7.16
CA SER A 14 3.79 -0.28 8.28
C SER A 14 4.10 -1.26 9.41
N GLY A 15 4.87 -2.31 9.16
CA GLY A 15 5.05 -3.43 10.11
C GLY A 15 3.76 -4.23 10.41
N SER A 16 2.58 -3.66 10.16
CA SER A 16 1.25 -4.28 9.96
C SER A 16 0.23 -3.14 9.86
N LEU A 17 -0.68 -3.15 8.89
CA LEU A 17 -1.74 -2.11 8.81
C LEU A 17 -2.87 -2.32 9.84
N ASN A 18 -2.90 -3.48 10.50
CA ASN A 18 -3.85 -3.76 11.57
C ASN A 18 -3.42 -3.14 12.92
N THR A 19 -2.18 -2.66 13.03
CA THR A 19 -1.57 -2.17 14.27
C THR A 19 -0.92 -0.81 14.01
N GLY A 20 -1.10 0.20 14.87
CA GLY A 20 -0.52 1.52 14.62
C GLY A 20 -1.28 2.35 13.56
N GLN A 21 -2.59 2.13 13.45
CA GLN A 21 -3.45 2.86 12.50
C GLN A 21 -3.44 4.37 12.71
N ASP A 22 -3.29 4.82 13.96
CA ASP A 22 -3.33 6.24 14.32
C ASP A 22 -2.11 6.99 13.77
N GLU A 23 -0.90 6.46 13.98
CA GLU A 23 0.34 7.06 13.46
C GLU A 23 0.34 7.15 11.94
N PHE A 24 -0.12 6.08 11.28
CA PHE A 24 -0.24 6.09 9.83
C PHE A 24 -1.27 7.11 9.33
N THR A 25 -2.41 7.23 10.02
CA THR A 25 -3.45 8.19 9.66
C THR A 25 -2.96 9.63 9.82
N VAL A 26 -2.26 9.94 10.92
CA VAL A 26 -1.63 11.25 11.14
C VAL A 26 -0.60 11.55 10.05
N ALA A 27 0.28 10.60 9.73
CA ALA A 27 1.27 10.78 8.68
C ALA A 27 0.63 11.05 7.30
N MET A 28 -0.48 10.40 6.99
CA MET A 28 -1.23 10.60 5.76
C MET A 28 -1.91 11.97 5.68
N ASP A 29 -2.38 12.49 6.82
CA ASP A 29 -2.98 13.83 6.90
C ASP A 29 -1.94 14.94 6.78
N GLU A 30 -0.83 14.84 7.54
CA GLU A 30 0.23 15.84 7.55
C GLU A 30 1.03 15.87 6.25
N LEU A 31 1.42 14.70 5.74
CA LEU A 31 2.20 14.62 4.50
C LEU A 31 1.31 14.77 3.28
N ASN A 32 0.04 14.39 3.35
CA ASN A 32 -0.93 14.52 2.26
C ASN A 32 -0.36 14.10 0.88
N PRO A 33 0.23 12.90 0.74
CA PRO A 33 0.84 12.47 -0.52
C PRO A 33 -0.21 12.22 -1.61
N ASP A 34 0.20 12.13 -2.86
CA ASP A 34 -0.67 11.67 -3.94
C ASP A 34 -0.75 10.15 -4.00
N ILE A 35 0.38 9.51 -3.71
CA ILE A 35 0.54 8.06 -3.62
C ILE A 35 1.36 7.75 -2.38
N MET A 36 0.88 6.86 -1.52
CA MET A 36 1.67 6.26 -0.45
C MET A 36 1.83 4.78 -0.72
N ALA A 37 3.06 4.34 -1.00
CA ALA A 37 3.42 2.93 -1.14
C ALA A 37 3.68 2.33 0.25
N ILE A 38 3.03 1.20 0.52
CA ILE A 38 3.08 0.49 1.80
C ILE A 38 3.71 -0.88 1.58
N ASN A 39 4.76 -1.16 2.33
CA ASN A 39 5.30 -2.52 2.51
C ASN A 39 4.88 -3.07 3.87
N GLU A 40 4.90 -4.40 4.00
CA GLU A 40 4.54 -5.11 5.23
C GLU A 40 3.13 -4.70 5.70
N THR A 41 2.14 -4.86 4.81
CA THR A 41 0.74 -4.59 5.16
C THR A 41 0.18 -5.63 6.12
N TRP A 42 0.72 -6.86 6.08
CA TRP A 42 0.26 -8.04 6.82
C TRP A 42 -1.17 -8.51 6.50
N LEU A 43 -1.84 -7.89 5.53
CA LEU A 43 -3.21 -8.22 5.16
C LEU A 43 -3.28 -9.52 4.35
N ARG A 44 -4.21 -10.41 4.73
CA ARG A 44 -4.61 -11.56 3.92
C ARG A 44 -5.75 -11.20 2.98
N ALA A 45 -6.02 -12.09 2.02
CA ALA A 45 -7.15 -11.92 1.12
C ALA A 45 -8.47 -11.88 1.93
N GLY A 46 -9.25 -10.82 1.74
CA GLY A 46 -10.49 -10.57 2.47
C GLY A 46 -10.33 -9.85 3.80
N GLU A 47 -9.13 -9.35 4.13
CA GLU A 47 -8.87 -8.53 5.32
C GLU A 47 -8.69 -7.05 4.98
N ASP A 48 -9.26 -6.58 3.87
CA ASP A 48 -9.23 -5.18 3.45
C ASP A 48 -9.89 -4.22 4.45
N ASP A 49 -10.83 -4.73 5.25
CA ASP A 49 -11.50 -3.99 6.32
C ASP A 49 -10.57 -3.63 7.48
N LYS A 50 -9.45 -4.35 7.64
CA LYS A 50 -8.43 -4.08 8.68
C LYS A 50 -7.51 -2.92 8.30
N ALA A 51 -7.54 -2.46 7.07
CA ALA A 51 -6.74 -1.31 6.65
C ALA A 51 -7.44 0.01 7.02
N PRO A 52 -6.71 1.05 7.44
CA PRO A 52 -7.27 2.37 7.67
C PRO A 52 -8.03 2.90 6.45
N LYS A 53 -9.28 3.32 6.65
CA LYS A 53 -10.09 3.95 5.61
C LYS A 53 -9.81 5.44 5.58
N LEU A 54 -8.97 5.87 4.64
CA LEU A 54 -8.56 7.26 4.52
C LEU A 54 -9.49 8.05 3.58
N PRO A 55 -10.17 9.11 4.06
CA PRO A 55 -10.96 9.99 3.22
C PRO A 55 -10.13 10.55 2.06
N GLY A 56 -10.70 10.57 0.85
CA GLY A 56 -10.00 11.08 -0.33
C GLY A 56 -8.99 10.13 -0.97
N TYR A 57 -8.75 8.95 -0.39
CA TYR A 57 -7.90 7.91 -0.98
C TYR A 57 -8.69 6.65 -1.33
N ARG A 58 -8.10 5.83 -2.19
CA ARG A 58 -8.48 4.42 -2.39
C ARG A 58 -7.26 3.55 -2.17
N MET A 59 -7.47 2.37 -1.59
CA MET A 59 -6.41 1.40 -1.38
C MET A 59 -6.40 0.39 -2.53
N LEU A 60 -5.20 0.13 -3.08
CA LEU A 60 -4.91 -0.98 -3.97
C LEU A 60 -3.88 -1.86 -3.27
N TYR A 61 -4.08 -3.17 -3.19
CA TYR A 61 -3.13 -4.01 -2.46
C TYR A 61 -3.02 -5.42 -3.04
N LEU A 62 -1.88 -6.04 -2.77
CA LEU A 62 -1.66 -7.46 -2.96
C LEU A 62 -1.52 -8.11 -1.58
N PRO A 63 -2.42 -9.04 -1.22
CA PRO A 63 -2.36 -9.69 0.08
C PRO A 63 -1.09 -10.53 0.22
N ARG A 64 -0.68 -10.80 1.46
CA ARG A 64 0.44 -11.71 1.72
C ARG A 64 0.17 -13.10 1.11
N PRO A 65 1.17 -13.73 0.45
CA PRO A 65 0.98 -15.03 -0.19
C PRO A 65 0.52 -16.12 0.79
N LYS A 66 -0.42 -16.98 0.34
CA LYS A 66 -1.00 -18.06 1.16
C LYS A 66 0.03 -19.10 1.62
N HIS A 67 1.13 -19.30 0.87
CA HIS A 67 2.19 -20.25 1.23
C HIS A 67 2.96 -19.82 2.49
N ILE A 68 2.94 -18.52 2.83
CA ILE A 68 3.45 -17.99 4.09
C ILE A 68 2.40 -18.24 5.20
N LYS A 69 2.13 -19.52 5.51
CA LYS A 69 1.22 -19.91 6.61
C LYS A 69 1.87 -19.76 7.98
N LYS A 70 3.20 -19.91 8.07
CA LYS A 70 3.99 -19.80 9.31
C LYS A 70 5.10 -18.74 9.27
N GLY A 71 5.34 -18.10 8.11
CA GLY A 71 6.33 -17.03 7.98
C GLY A 71 5.81 -15.68 8.49
N ARG A 72 6.73 -14.82 8.90
CA ARG A 72 6.46 -13.43 9.28
C ARG A 72 6.47 -12.55 8.03
N GLY A 73 5.65 -11.51 8.02
CA GLY A 73 5.72 -10.45 7.03
C GLY A 73 4.98 -10.68 5.73
N GLY A 74 5.10 -9.68 4.87
CA GLY A 74 4.58 -9.63 3.52
C GLY A 74 3.29 -8.82 3.36
N GLY A 75 2.85 -8.79 2.11
CA GLY A 75 1.76 -7.92 1.67
C GLY A 75 2.28 -6.52 1.34
N VAL A 76 1.77 -5.97 0.24
CA VAL A 76 2.12 -4.63 -0.26
C VAL A 76 0.86 -3.90 -0.66
N GLY A 77 0.88 -2.58 -0.64
CA GLY A 77 -0.26 -1.78 -1.04
C GLY A 77 0.10 -0.35 -1.42
N PHE A 78 -0.90 0.34 -1.95
CA PHE A 78 -0.85 1.74 -2.31
C PHE A 78 -2.11 2.42 -1.82
N TYR A 79 -1.97 3.53 -1.10
CA TYR A 79 -3.04 4.51 -0.98
C TYR A 79 -2.88 5.53 -2.09
N VAL A 80 -3.87 5.60 -2.97
CA VAL A 80 -3.87 6.49 -4.14
C VAL A 80 -4.95 7.54 -3.97
N ARG A 81 -4.59 8.82 -4.10
CA ARG A 81 -5.55 9.93 -4.03
C ARG A 81 -6.64 9.74 -5.10
N LYS A 82 -7.90 9.91 -4.71
CA LYS A 82 -9.04 9.89 -5.64
C LYS A 82 -8.86 10.99 -6.69
N GLY A 83 -9.17 10.66 -7.95
CA GLY A 83 -8.90 11.52 -9.11
C GLY A 83 -7.61 11.19 -9.87
N ILE A 84 -6.65 10.51 -9.25
CA ILE A 84 -5.50 9.95 -9.96
C ILE A 84 -5.92 8.61 -10.57
N ASN A 85 -5.70 8.40 -11.87
CA ASN A 85 -5.97 7.13 -12.53
C ASN A 85 -4.81 6.16 -12.29
N ALA A 86 -5.09 5.00 -11.68
CA ALA A 86 -4.11 3.97 -11.39
C ALA A 86 -4.70 2.59 -11.71
N ARG A 87 -3.85 1.69 -12.18
CA ARG A 87 -4.20 0.33 -12.61
C ARG A 87 -3.16 -0.64 -12.07
N ILE A 88 -3.60 -1.84 -11.68
CA ILE A 88 -2.71 -2.92 -11.29
C ILE A 88 -2.13 -3.52 -12.57
N CYS A 89 -0.81 -3.50 -12.68
CA CYS A 89 -0.11 -4.19 -13.76
C CYS A 89 0.31 -5.59 -13.28
N PRO A 90 0.27 -6.61 -14.15
CA PRO A 90 0.94 -7.88 -13.87
C PRO A 90 2.41 -7.64 -13.53
N HIS A 91 2.97 -8.49 -12.68
CA HIS A 91 4.42 -8.53 -12.53
C HIS A 91 5.02 -8.78 -13.91
N PRO A 92 6.04 -8.00 -14.35
CA PRO A 92 6.65 -8.23 -15.64
C PRO A 92 7.25 -9.63 -15.67
N ASP A 93 7.02 -10.37 -16.76
CA ASP A 93 7.71 -11.63 -17.01
C ASP A 93 9.18 -11.30 -17.30
N VAL A 94 10.02 -11.35 -16.27
CA VAL A 94 11.48 -11.18 -16.42
C VAL A 94 12.10 -12.58 -16.46
N PRO A 95 12.43 -13.13 -17.64
CA PRO A 95 12.89 -14.51 -17.76
C PRO A 95 14.27 -14.81 -17.13
N THR A 96 14.96 -13.81 -16.56
CA THR A 96 16.40 -13.95 -16.21
C THR A 96 16.81 -13.35 -14.87
N VAL A 97 15.90 -12.96 -13.98
CA VAL A 97 16.31 -12.54 -12.64
C VAL A 97 15.91 -13.61 -11.65
N GLU A 98 16.86 -14.50 -11.30
CA GLU A 98 16.74 -15.30 -10.08
C GLU A 98 16.46 -14.34 -8.93
N GLN A 99 15.30 -14.50 -8.28
CA GLN A 99 14.99 -13.78 -7.05
C GLN A 99 15.97 -14.29 -5.99
N MET A 100 17.04 -13.54 -5.75
CA MET A 100 17.97 -13.74 -4.64
C MET A 100 17.31 -13.47 -3.29
#